data_AF-F6H3Z1-F1
#
_entry.id   AF-F6H3Z1-F1
#
_cell.length_a   1.000
_cell.length_b   1.000
_cell.length_c   1.000
_cell.angle_alpha   90.00
_cell.angle_beta   90.00
_cell.angle_gamma   90.00
#
_symmetry.space_group_name_H-M   'P 1'
#
loop_
_entity.id
_entity.type
_entity.pdbx_description
1 polymer ?
#
loop_
_entity_poly.entity_id
_entity_poly.type
_entity_poly.pdbx_seq_one_letter_code
_entity_poly.pdbx_strand_id
1 'polypeptide(L)'
;MNHLNLSYNNLSGRIPSGNQLQTLDDPSIYWDNPALCGRPITAKCPGDDDGTPNRPSGDDEDDDEDGAEAEMKWFYMSMGTGFVVGFWGVCGTLVVKESWRHAYFRLVNDIKEWLLLVIQLNVARLQRKLKLGRSQHHT
;
A
#
# COMPACT_ATOMS: atom_id res chain seq x y z
N MET A 1 22.48 -39.48 -15.37
CA MET A 1 21.77 -38.52 -16.23
C MET A 1 21.75 -37.21 -15.48
N ASN A 2 22.23 -36.13 -16.09
CA ASN A 2 22.32 -34.83 -15.43
C ASN A 2 20.93 -34.19 -15.47
N HIS A 3 20.25 -34.12 -14.33
CA HIS A 3 19.04 -33.33 -14.20
C HIS A 3 19.43 -31.86 -14.26
N LEU A 4 19.14 -31.22 -15.40
CA LEU A 4 19.31 -29.78 -15.56
C LEU A 4 18.08 -29.11 -14.96
N ASN A 5 18.28 -28.30 -13.94
CA ASN A 5 17.23 -27.48 -13.33
C ASN A 5 17.38 -26.03 -13.81
N LEU A 6 16.33 -25.49 -14.43
CA LEU A 6 16.27 -24.12 -14.94
C LEU A 6 15.24 -23.29 -14.16
N SER A 7 14.70 -23.82 -13.05
CA SER A 7 13.73 -23.14 -12.22
C SER A 7 14.34 -21.88 -11.60
N TYR A 8 13.52 -20.87 -11.31
CA TYR A 8 13.96 -19.63 -10.65
C TYR A 8 15.09 -18.92 -11.41
N ASN A 9 15.02 -18.95 -12.75
CA ASN A 9 15.88 -18.13 -13.58
C ASN A 9 15.03 -17.03 -14.22
N ASN A 10 15.69 -16.01 -14.75
CA ASN A 10 15.01 -14.96 -15.51
C ASN A 10 15.08 -15.26 -17.01
N LEU A 11 14.76 -16.50 -17.41
CA LEU A 11 14.78 -16.92 -18.81
C LEU A 11 13.55 -16.36 -19.54
N SER A 12 13.73 -16.03 -20.80
CA SER A 12 12.68 -15.44 -21.63
C SER A 12 12.62 -16.08 -23.02
N GLY A 13 11.43 -16.03 -23.62
CA GLY A 13 11.17 -16.52 -24.97
C GLY A 13 10.61 -17.94 -25.03
N ARG A 14 10.58 -18.49 -26.25
CA ARG A 14 9.99 -19.80 -26.52
C ARG A 14 10.93 -20.92 -26.08
N ILE A 15 10.41 -21.89 -25.32
CA ILE A 15 11.18 -23.09 -24.96
C ILE A 15 11.51 -23.87 -26.25
N PRO A 16 12.80 -24.12 -26.53
CA PRO A 16 13.20 -24.83 -27.75
C PRO A 16 12.80 -26.31 -27.65
N SER A 17 11.93 -26.76 -28.56
CA SER A 17 11.55 -28.18 -28.67
C SER A 17 12.51 -28.90 -29.63
N GLY A 18 13.60 -29.45 -29.11
CA GLY A 18 14.60 -30.18 -29.88
C GLY A 18 14.80 -31.62 -29.39
N ASN A 19 15.26 -32.50 -30.28
CA ASN A 19 15.58 -33.91 -29.97
C ASN A 19 16.52 -34.05 -28.74
N GLN A 20 17.49 -33.16 -28.59
CA GLN A 20 18.46 -33.21 -27.48
C GLN A 20 17.85 -32.81 -26.12
N LEU A 21 16.65 -32.24 -26.10
CA LEU A 21 15.99 -31.73 -24.90
C LEU A 21 14.81 -32.59 -24.44
N GLN A 22 14.64 -33.80 -25.00
CA GLN A 22 13.60 -34.75 -24.58
C GLN A 22 13.69 -35.16 -23.09
N THR A 23 14.83 -34.96 -22.45
CA THR A 23 14.97 -35.17 -21.00
C THR A 23 14.53 -33.98 -20.15
N LEU A 24 14.17 -32.85 -20.77
CA LEU A 24 13.69 -31.62 -20.13
C LEU A 24 12.20 -31.39 -20.43
N ASP A 25 11.43 -32.44 -20.69
CA ASP A 25 9.98 -32.32 -20.91
C ASP A 25 9.17 -32.11 -19.62
N ASP A 26 9.83 -32.04 -18.45
CA ASP A 26 9.17 -31.80 -17.17
C ASP A 26 8.93 -30.30 -16.93
N PRO A 27 7.68 -29.85 -16.73
CA PRO A 27 7.37 -28.44 -16.46
C PRO A 27 8.04 -27.86 -15.21
N SER A 28 8.37 -28.67 -14.21
CA SER A 28 9.00 -28.21 -12.96
C SER A 28 10.41 -27.67 -13.17
N ILE A 29 11.09 -28.11 -14.24
CA ILE A 29 12.42 -27.61 -14.62
C ILE A 29 12.37 -26.14 -15.02
N TYR A 30 11.21 -25.62 -15.42
CA TYR A 30 11.02 -24.24 -15.88
C TYR A 30 10.21 -23.40 -14.88
N TRP A 31 10.00 -23.91 -13.67
CA TRP A 31 9.21 -23.23 -12.65
C TRP A 31 9.75 -21.83 -12.35
N ASP A 32 8.87 -20.86 -12.14
CA ASP A 32 9.21 -19.47 -11.78
C ASP A 32 10.11 -18.74 -12.81
N ASN A 33 9.80 -18.89 -14.10
CA ASN A 33 10.38 -18.10 -15.20
C ASN A 33 9.21 -17.44 -15.99
N PRO A 34 8.77 -16.23 -15.61
CA PRO A 34 7.52 -15.64 -16.11
C PRO A 34 7.55 -15.30 -17.61
N ALA A 35 8.73 -15.03 -18.17
CA ALA A 35 8.88 -14.66 -19.57
C ALA A 35 9.05 -15.85 -20.53
N LEU A 36 8.91 -17.10 -20.05
CA LEU A 36 8.93 -18.30 -20.89
C LEU A 36 7.54 -18.63 -21.44
N CYS A 37 7.51 -19.16 -22.66
CA CYS A 37 6.28 -19.65 -23.28
C CYS A 37 6.54 -20.90 -24.14
N GLY A 38 5.49 -21.67 -24.44
CA GLY A 38 5.54 -22.90 -25.25
C GLY A 38 5.68 -24.18 -24.42
N ARG A 39 5.56 -25.34 -25.06
CA ARG A 39 5.67 -26.64 -24.38
C ARG A 39 7.05 -26.84 -23.72
N PRO A 40 7.13 -27.46 -22.52
CA PRO A 40 6.09 -28.21 -21.82
C PRO A 40 5.20 -27.40 -20.87
N ILE A 41 5.39 -26.08 -20.73
CA ILE A 41 4.59 -25.24 -19.84
C ILE A 41 3.27 -24.80 -20.51
N THR A 42 2.27 -24.45 -19.69
CA THR A 42 0.91 -24.10 -20.16
C THR A 42 0.84 -22.71 -20.81
N ALA A 43 1.84 -21.85 -20.59
CA ALA A 43 1.92 -20.51 -21.17
C ALA A 43 2.08 -20.59 -22.70
N LYS A 44 1.15 -20.00 -23.45
CA LYS A 44 1.21 -19.96 -24.92
C LYS A 44 2.09 -18.80 -25.39
N CYS A 45 2.84 -19.01 -26.46
CA CYS A 45 3.57 -17.90 -27.08
C CYS A 45 2.65 -17.08 -27.99
N PRO A 46 2.91 -15.78 -28.17
CA PRO A 46 2.22 -14.96 -29.16
C PRO A 46 2.35 -15.60 -30.55
N GLY A 47 1.21 -15.92 -31.19
CA GLY A 47 1.17 -16.53 -32.53
C GLY A 47 0.89 -18.04 -32.59
N ASP A 48 0.65 -18.72 -31.45
CA ASP A 48 0.24 -20.15 -31.41
C ASP A 48 -1.30 -20.36 -31.52
N ASP A 49 -2.02 -19.42 -32.15
CA ASP A 49 -3.46 -19.53 -32.42
C ASP A 49 -3.74 -20.55 -33.54
N ASP A 50 -3.80 -21.84 -33.18
CA ASP A 50 -4.52 -22.84 -33.96
C ASP A 50 -5.99 -22.85 -33.50
N GLY A 51 -6.90 -22.60 -34.45
CA GLY A 51 -8.28 -22.21 -34.20
C GLY A 51 -9.06 -23.18 -33.32
N THR A 52 -9.49 -22.73 -32.14
CA THR A 52 -10.66 -23.31 -31.47
C THR A 52 -11.36 -22.22 -30.63
N PRO A 53 -12.62 -21.87 -30.92
CA PRO A 53 -13.35 -20.88 -30.14
C PRO A 53 -14.10 -21.59 -29.02
N ASN A 54 -13.79 -21.36 -27.74
CA ASN A 54 -14.73 -21.66 -26.66
C ASN A 54 -14.48 -20.86 -25.37
N ARG A 55 -15.33 -19.83 -25.24
CA ARG A 55 -15.97 -19.24 -24.05
C ARG A 55 -15.15 -18.43 -23.02
N PRO A 56 -15.79 -17.39 -22.44
CA PRO A 56 -15.15 -16.32 -21.71
C PRO A 56 -15.13 -16.63 -20.22
N SER A 57 -14.05 -16.27 -19.53
CA SER A 57 -14.07 -16.05 -18.09
C SER A 57 -12.79 -15.34 -17.68
N GLY A 58 -12.99 -14.17 -17.07
CA GLY A 58 -12.03 -13.55 -16.17
C GLY A 58 -10.98 -12.73 -16.90
N ASP A 59 -11.25 -11.43 -16.96
CA ASP A 59 -10.25 -10.38 -16.76
C ASP A 59 -9.00 -10.92 -16.07
N ASP A 60 -7.85 -10.85 -16.74
CA ASP A 60 -6.51 -10.71 -16.17
C ASP A 60 -5.56 -10.43 -17.36
N GLU A 61 -5.84 -9.34 -18.08
CA GLU A 61 -4.88 -8.73 -18.99
C GLU A 61 -4.18 -7.59 -18.24
N ASP A 62 -2.84 -7.68 -18.26
CA ASP A 62 -1.87 -6.59 -18.21
C ASP A 62 -1.66 -5.86 -16.88
N ASP A 63 -0.55 -6.16 -16.19
CA ASP A 63 0.57 -5.20 -16.06
C ASP A 63 1.70 -5.76 -15.16
N ASP A 64 2.75 -6.27 -15.80
CA ASP A 64 4.02 -6.60 -15.12
C ASP A 64 4.93 -5.36 -14.92
N GLU A 65 4.47 -4.15 -15.28
CA GLU A 65 5.11 -2.88 -14.91
C GLU A 65 4.50 -2.24 -13.64
N ASP A 66 3.28 -2.65 -13.24
CA ASP A 66 2.54 -2.10 -12.10
C ASP A 66 2.76 -2.83 -10.78
N GLY A 67 3.52 -3.93 -10.75
CA GLY A 67 3.72 -4.72 -9.52
C GLY A 67 4.30 -3.89 -8.35
N ALA A 68 5.22 -2.97 -8.62
CA ALA A 68 5.76 -2.09 -7.58
C ALA A 68 4.74 -1.04 -7.11
N GLU A 69 3.87 -0.57 -8.00
CA GLU A 69 2.84 0.43 -7.69
C GLU A 69 1.63 -0.17 -6.97
N ALA A 70 1.22 -1.36 -7.40
CA ALA A 70 0.15 -2.14 -6.79
C ALA A 70 0.52 -2.53 -5.36
N GLU A 71 1.74 -3.05 -5.13
CA GLU A 71 2.23 -3.37 -3.79
C GLU A 71 2.27 -2.12 -2.88
N MET A 72 2.68 -0.97 -3.41
CA MET A 72 2.66 0.30 -2.66
C MET A 72 1.22 0.77 -2.35
N LYS A 73 0.28 0.59 -3.29
CA LYS A 73 -1.15 0.88 -3.09
C LYS A 73 -1.75 -0.04 -2.02
N TRP A 74 -1.52 -1.35 -2.08
CA TRP A 74 -1.99 -2.30 -1.08
C TRP A 74 -1.38 -2.03 0.31
N PHE A 75 -0.09 -1.70 0.36
CA PHE A 75 0.57 -1.27 1.60
C PHE A 75 -0.09 -0.01 2.17
N TYR A 76 -0.31 1.02 1.35
CA TYR A 76 -0.97 2.26 1.79
C TYR A 76 -2.41 2.02 2.26
N MET A 77 -3.17 1.19 1.56
CA MET A 77 -4.54 0.80 1.94
C MET A 77 -4.55 0.02 3.26
N SER A 78 -3.57 -0.87 3.48
CA SER A 78 -3.42 -1.60 4.74
C SER A 78 -3.05 -0.67 5.89
N MET A 79 -2.18 0.32 5.64
CA MET A 79 -1.76 1.31 6.62
C MET A 79 -2.92 2.21 7.04
N GLY A 80 -3.72 2.67 6.07
CA GLY A 80 -4.92 3.47 6.33
C GLY A 80 -5.96 2.69 7.14
N THR A 81 -6.25 1.46 6.73
CA THR A 81 -7.24 0.61 7.42
C THR A 81 -6.75 0.22 8.82
N GLY A 82 -5.47 -0.11 8.98
CA GLY A 82 -4.85 -0.43 10.26
C GLY A 82 -4.87 0.76 11.23
N PHE A 83 -4.61 1.97 10.74
CA PHE A 83 -4.75 3.18 11.55
C PHE A 83 -6.19 3.38 12.04
N VAL A 84 -7.17 3.25 11.14
CA VAL A 84 -8.58 3.39 11.49
C VAL A 84 -8.96 2.37 12.56
N VAL A 85 -8.71 1.08 12.33
CA VAL A 85 -9.04 0.01 13.29
C VAL A 85 -8.33 0.20 14.63
N GLY A 86 -7.04 0.52 14.63
CA GLY A 86 -6.26 0.78 15.84
C GLY A 86 -6.77 1.99 16.60
N PHE A 87 -7.06 3.09 15.91
CA PHE A 87 -7.63 4.31 16.48
C PHE A 87 -9.00 4.04 17.11
N TRP A 88 -9.91 3.34 16.41
CA TRP A 88 -11.21 2.95 16.96
C TRP A 88 -11.08 2.00 18.16
N GLY A 89 -10.10 1.10 18.18
CA GLY A 89 -9.82 0.25 19.35
C GLY A 89 -9.40 1.07 20.57
N VAL A 90 -8.48 2.02 20.39
CA VAL A 90 -8.02 2.92 21.47
C VAL A 90 -9.16 3.85 21.91
N CYS A 91 -9.77 4.59 20.99
CA CYS A 91 -10.88 5.49 21.30
C CYS A 91 -12.09 4.77 21.87
N GLY A 92 -12.44 3.60 21.34
CA GLY A 92 -13.53 2.76 21.82
C GLY A 92 -13.29 2.27 23.25
N THR A 93 -12.09 1.77 23.56
CA THR A 93 -11.73 1.35 24.92
C THR A 93 -11.73 2.52 25.92
N LEU A 94 -11.24 3.69 25.50
CA LEU A 94 -11.30 4.95 26.28
C LEU A 94 -12.74 5.38 26.59
N VAL A 95 -13.66 5.21 25.65
CA VAL A 95 -15.08 5.59 25.81
C VAL A 95 -15.85 4.59 26.67
N VAL A 96 -15.62 3.28 26.49
CA VAL A 96 -16.30 2.22 27.25
C VAL A 96 -15.88 2.22 28.71
N LYS A 97 -14.59 2.47 28.99
CA LYS A 97 -14.11 2.55 30.37
C LYS A 97 -14.43 3.92 30.96
N GLU A 98 -15.56 3.99 31.65
CA GLU A 98 -16.09 5.21 32.26
C GLU A 98 -15.05 5.97 33.11
N SER A 99 -14.18 5.26 33.83
CA SER A 99 -13.10 5.89 34.62
C SER A 99 -12.06 6.60 33.77
N TRP A 100 -11.72 6.05 32.59
CA TRP A 100 -10.74 6.64 31.67
C TRP A 100 -11.35 7.78 30.85
N ARG A 101 -12.61 7.65 30.43
CA ARG A 101 -13.37 8.72 29.79
C ARG A 101 -13.38 9.99 30.64
N HIS A 102 -13.69 9.87 31.92
CA HIS A 102 -13.72 11.03 32.83
C HIS A 102 -12.34 11.63 33.09
N ALA A 103 -11.28 10.81 33.16
CA ALA A 103 -9.91 11.31 33.30
C ALA A 103 -9.47 12.09 32.04
N TYR A 104 -9.74 11.53 30.86
CA TYR A 104 -9.46 12.18 29.58
C TYR A 104 -10.20 13.50 29.43
N PHE A 105 -11.52 13.50 29.69
CA PHE A 105 -12.34 14.72 29.54
C PHE A 105 -11.92 15.83 30.51
N ARG A 106 -11.53 15.48 31.74
CA ARG A 106 -10.97 16.44 32.70
C ARG A 106 -9.69 17.07 32.17
N LEU A 107 -8.74 16.26 31.71
CA LEU A 107 -7.47 16.77 31.16
C LEU A 107 -7.69 17.68 29.94
N VAL A 108 -8.60 17.32 29.04
CA VAL A 108 -8.94 18.16 27.88
C VAL A 108 -9.57 19.49 28.31
N ASN A 109 -10.47 19.49 29.28
CA ASN A 109 -11.08 20.72 29.79
C ASN A 109 -10.05 21.62 30.46
N ASP A 110 -9.16 21.07 31.28
CA ASP A 110 -8.10 21.83 31.95
C ASP A 110 -7.16 22.49 30.92
N ILE A 111 -6.79 21.76 29.85
CA ILE A 111 -5.98 22.31 28.75
C ILE A 111 -6.74 23.41 28.01
N LYS A 112 -8.03 23.22 27.73
CA LYS A 112 -8.86 24.23 27.06
C LYS A 112 -8.93 25.52 27.87
N GLU A 113 -9.21 25.41 29.17
CA GLU A 113 -9.27 26.58 30.06
C GLU A 113 -7.93 27.31 30.10
N TRP A 114 -6.83 26.59 30.27
CA TRP A 114 -5.49 27.17 30.23
C TRP A 114 -5.19 27.86 28.89
N LEU A 115 -5.51 27.21 27.77
CA LEU A 115 -5.30 27.74 26.43
C LEU A 115 -6.13 29.00 26.19
N LEU A 116 -7.40 29.00 26.59
CA LEU A 116 -8.28 30.16 26.50
C LEU A 116 -7.72 31.33 27.31
N LEU A 117 -7.24 31.09 28.54
CA LEU A 117 -6.61 32.14 29.34
C LEU A 117 -5.33 32.68 28.68
N VAL A 118 -4.47 31.81 28.15
CA VAL A 118 -3.25 32.22 27.44
C VAL A 118 -3.58 33.04 26.19
N ILE A 119 -4.58 32.63 25.41
CA ILE A 119 -5.05 33.36 24.22
C ILE A 119 -5.58 34.73 24.64
N GLN A 120 -6.46 34.81 25.64
CA GLN A 120 -7.02 36.07 26.12
C GLN A 120 -5.92 37.02 26.62
N LEU A 121 -4.93 36.51 27.36
CA LEU A 121 -3.78 37.29 27.82
C LEU A 121 -2.92 37.79 26.66
N ASN A 122 -2.64 36.93 25.67
CA ASN A 122 -1.85 37.30 24.50
C ASN A 122 -2.58 38.32 23.62
N VAL A 123 -3.89 38.16 23.42
CA VAL A 123 -4.73 39.13 22.72
C VAL A 123 -4.73 40.48 23.45
N ALA A 124 -4.92 40.48 24.78
CA ALA A 124 -4.87 41.71 25.58
C ALA A 124 -3.48 42.39 25.49
N ARG A 125 -2.39 41.62 25.55
CA ARG A 125 -1.01 42.11 25.37
C ARG A 125 -0.81 42.69 23.96
N LEU A 126 -1.29 42.02 22.93
CA LEU A 126 -1.19 42.46 21.54
C LEU A 126 -1.96 43.76 21.32
N GLN A 127 -3.20 43.85 21.83
CA GLN A 127 -4.00 45.07 21.76
C GLN A 127 -3.31 46.25 22.44
N ARG A 128 -2.67 46.05 23.61
CA ARG A 128 -1.89 47.10 24.27
C ARG A 128 -0.71 47.56 23.42
N LYS A 129 0.06 46.62 22.84
CA LYS A 129 1.17 46.96 21.92
C LYS A 129 0.69 47.73 20.69
N LEU A 130 -0.43 47.33 20.10
CA LEU A 130 -1.03 48.03 18.95
C LEU A 130 -1.52 49.44 19.31
N LYS A 131 -2.14 49.62 20.50
CA LYS A 131 -2.53 50.96 21.00
C LYS A 131 -1.31 51.86 21.23
N LEU A 132 -0.23 51.34 21.81
CA LEU A 132 1.01 52.08 22.03
C LEU A 132 1.72 52.44 20.72
N GLY A 133 1.79 51.51 19.76
CA GLY A 133 2.35 51.77 18.43
C GLY A 133 1.54 52.80 17.62
N ARG A 134 0.19 52.77 17.74
CA ARG A 134 -0.68 53.78 17.12
C ARG A 134 -0.53 55.17 17.73
N SER A 135 -0.22 55.25 19.03
CA SER A 135 0.00 56.53 19.72
C SER A 135 1.32 57.20 19.36
N GLN A 136 2.36 56.46 18.98
CA GLN A 136 3.64 57.03 18.56
C GLN A 136 3.63 57.58 17.12
N HIS A 137 2.73 57.13 16.26
CA HIS A 137 2.66 57.57 14.86
C HIS A 137 1.82 58.86 14.66
N HIS A 138 1.30 59.45 15.74
CA HIS A 138 0.38 60.59 15.71
C HIS A 138 0.90 61.84 16.45
N THR A 139 2.14 61.79 16.95
CA THR A 139 2.95 62.90 17.47
C THR A 139 4.14 63.10 16.56
#